data_AF-A0A1Y4UDC0-F1
#
_entry.id   AF-A0A1Y4UDC0-F1
#
_cell.length_a   1.000
_cell.length_b   1.000
_cell.length_c   1.000
_cell.angle_alpha   90.00
_cell.angle_beta   90.00
_cell.angle_gamma   90.00
#
_symmetry.space_group_name_H-M   'P 1'
#
loop_
_entity.id
_entity.type
_entity.pdbx_description
1 polymer ?
#
loop_
_entity_poly.entity_id
_entity_poly.type
_entity_poly.pdbx_seq_one_letter_code
_entity_poly.pdbx_strand_id
1 'polypeptide(L)'
;MERPDQTWFSERLRQFLEERHPSQPRYRRMIERRSRLAFEGYSQSLEAGVPVDQAIRVADRILFRGLLFSPYDTVHLILETDYPAIPQSQRQAVALKLTRICSPIFERTPLGDDFAQRPEFRLLKERLRRDIRRWIDENGVPGYQSPERPAPLAKHFK
;
A
#
# COMPACT_ATOMS: atom_id res chain seq x y z
N MET A 1 0.27 -27.12 14.06
CA MET A 1 0.45 -26.10 13.01
C MET A 1 1.02 -26.80 11.79
N GLU A 2 0.35 -26.64 10.65
CA GLU A 2 0.84 -27.13 9.36
C GLU A 2 2.12 -26.38 8.98
N ARG A 3 3.11 -27.08 8.39
CA ARG A 3 4.38 -26.45 8.00
C ARG A 3 4.12 -25.57 6.77
N PRO A 4 4.60 -24.30 6.76
CA PRO A 4 4.52 -23.45 5.57
C PRO A 4 5.01 -24.14 4.30
N ASP A 5 4.20 -24.07 3.25
CA ASP A 5 4.52 -24.52 1.90
C ASP A 5 4.54 -23.33 0.92
N GLN A 6 4.82 -23.58 -0.36
CA GLN A 6 4.83 -22.52 -1.37
C GLN A 6 3.46 -21.83 -1.52
N THR A 7 2.36 -22.57 -1.34
CA THR A 7 0.99 -22.04 -1.44
C THR A 7 0.75 -21.00 -0.34
N TRP A 8 1.15 -21.32 0.89
CA TRP A 8 1.08 -20.42 2.04
C TRP A 8 1.84 -19.11 1.79
N PHE A 9 3.07 -19.18 1.28
CA PHE A 9 3.84 -17.97 0.93
C PHE A 9 3.19 -17.17 -0.22
N SER A 10 2.57 -17.86 -1.17
CA SER A 10 1.86 -17.22 -2.30
C SER A 10 0.65 -16.42 -1.83
N GLU A 11 -0.17 -17.02 -0.96
CA GLU A 11 -1.35 -16.36 -0.38
C GLU A 11 -0.97 -15.17 0.49
N ARG A 12 0.07 -15.34 1.33
CA ARG A 12 0.54 -14.27 2.20
C ARG A 12 1.07 -13.07 1.42
N LEU A 13 1.82 -13.30 0.34
CA LEU A 13 2.26 -12.21 -0.54
C LEU A 13 1.11 -11.58 -1.31
N ARG A 14 0.13 -12.37 -1.76
CA ARG A 14 -1.06 -11.85 -2.44
C ARG A 14 -1.85 -10.91 -1.54
N GLN A 15 -2.17 -11.32 -0.31
CA GLN A 15 -2.88 -10.51 0.68
C GLN A 15 -2.11 -9.21 0.97
N PHE A 16 -0.80 -9.32 1.21
CA PHE A 16 0.04 -8.15 1.43
C PHE A 16 -0.03 -7.15 0.27
N LEU A 17 -0.02 -7.62 -0.98
CA LEU A 17 -0.09 -6.76 -2.16
C LEU A 17 -1.49 -6.15 -2.37
N GLU A 18 -2.56 -6.90 -2.08
CA GLU A 18 -3.94 -6.41 -2.16
C GLU A 18 -4.17 -5.26 -1.18
N GLU A 19 -3.62 -5.37 0.03
CA GLU A 19 -3.77 -4.36 1.08
C GLU A 19 -2.86 -3.14 0.84
N ARG A 20 -1.57 -3.39 0.59
CA ARG A 20 -0.51 -2.37 0.62
C ARG A 20 -0.19 -1.79 -0.74
N HIS A 21 -0.48 -2.51 -1.82
CA HIS A 21 -0.10 -2.11 -3.18
C HIS A 21 -1.22 -2.38 -4.21
N PRO A 22 -2.45 -1.86 -4.03
CA PRO A 22 -3.62 -2.22 -4.84
C PRO A 22 -3.54 -1.83 -6.34
N SER A 23 -2.48 -1.15 -6.80
CA SER A 23 -2.45 -0.51 -8.12
C SER A 23 -1.72 -1.26 -9.25
N GLN A 24 -1.32 -2.53 -9.12
CA GLN A 24 -0.52 -3.18 -10.16
C GLN A 24 -1.24 -4.36 -10.85
N PRO A 25 -1.52 -4.27 -12.16
CA PRO A 25 -2.17 -5.34 -12.92
C PRO A 25 -1.30 -6.60 -13.14
N ARG A 26 -0.11 -6.72 -12.53
CA ARG A 26 0.90 -7.74 -12.90
C ARG A 26 1.62 -8.40 -11.73
N TYR A 27 0.92 -8.74 -10.65
CA TYR A 27 1.55 -9.46 -9.53
C TYR A 27 1.74 -10.96 -9.73
N ARG A 28 1.00 -11.61 -10.64
CA ARG A 28 1.01 -13.07 -10.75
C ARG A 28 2.42 -13.67 -10.88
N ARG A 29 3.23 -13.17 -11.82
CA ARG A 29 4.61 -13.66 -12.02
C ARG A 29 5.52 -13.36 -10.82
N MET A 30 5.31 -12.21 -10.16
CA MET A 30 6.09 -11.85 -8.98
C MET A 30 5.74 -12.75 -7.79
N ILE A 31 4.45 -13.00 -7.56
CA ILE A 31 3.95 -13.86 -6.50
C ILE A 31 4.54 -15.26 -6.67
N GLU A 32 4.39 -15.86 -7.85
CA GLU A 32 4.91 -17.19 -8.16
C GLU A 32 6.42 -17.29 -7.93
N ARG A 33 7.19 -16.35 -8.50
CA ARG A 33 8.65 -16.36 -8.35
C ARG A 33 9.08 -16.19 -6.90
N ARG A 34 8.49 -15.23 -6.17
CA ARG A 34 8.91 -14.90 -4.81
C ARG A 34 8.45 -15.93 -3.79
N SER A 35 7.26 -16.51 -3.95
CA SER A 35 6.79 -17.58 -3.07
C SER A 35 7.64 -18.83 -3.20
N ARG A 36 8.05 -19.19 -4.42
CA ARG A 36 8.99 -20.30 -4.66
C ARG A 36 10.33 -20.06 -3.95
N LEU A 37 10.94 -18.90 -4.16
CA LEU A 37 12.22 -18.54 -3.52
C LEU A 37 12.13 -18.46 -1.99
N ALA A 38 11.01 -17.95 -1.46
CA ALA A 38 10.78 -17.91 -0.02
C ALA A 38 10.65 -19.32 0.57
N PHE A 39 9.93 -20.22 -0.12
CA PHE A 39 9.82 -21.61 0.27
C PHE A 39 11.17 -22.34 0.20
N GLU A 40 11.95 -22.15 -0.86
CA GLU A 40 13.32 -22.68 -0.98
C GLU A 40 14.20 -22.23 0.21
N GLY A 41 14.20 -20.93 0.53
CA GLY A 41 14.97 -20.40 1.66
C GLY A 41 14.48 -20.89 3.02
N TYR A 42 13.17 -21.09 3.18
CA TYR A 42 12.58 -21.71 4.37
C TYR A 42 13.06 -23.16 4.54
N SER A 43 12.94 -23.98 3.50
CA SER A 43 13.33 -25.39 3.51
C SER A 43 14.82 -25.57 3.80
N GLN A 44 15.68 -24.79 3.15
CA GLN A 44 17.13 -24.79 3.41
C GLN A 44 17.47 -24.39 4.85
N SER A 45 16.74 -23.43 5.42
CA SER A 45 16.93 -23.04 6.82
C SER A 45 16.59 -24.18 7.77
N LEU A 46 15.48 -24.91 7.52
CA LEU A 46 15.11 -26.08 8.32
C LEU A 46 16.13 -27.20 8.21
N GLU A 47 16.63 -27.48 7.01
CA GLU A 47 17.69 -28.47 6.77
C GLU A 47 18.97 -28.13 7.54
N ALA A 48 19.27 -26.84 7.69
CA ALA A 48 20.39 -26.34 8.50
C ALA A 48 20.12 -26.35 10.01
N GLY A 49 18.98 -26.89 10.48
CA GLY A 49 18.62 -26.96 11.90
C GLY A 49 18.15 -25.62 12.50
N VAL A 50 17.84 -24.63 11.67
CA VAL A 50 17.32 -23.33 12.13
C VAL A 50 15.89 -23.51 12.66
N PRO A 51 15.54 -22.91 13.83
CA PRO A 51 14.18 -22.99 14.34
C PRO A 51 13.15 -22.40 13.38
N VAL A 52 11.96 -22.99 13.33
CA VAL A 52 10.87 -22.64 12.38
C VAL A 52 10.62 -21.13 12.31
N ASP A 53 10.51 -20.45 13.44
CA ASP A 53 10.23 -19.01 13.47
C ASP A 53 11.34 -18.17 12.80
N GLN A 54 12.60 -18.61 12.90
CA GLN A 54 13.70 -17.91 12.25
C GLN A 54 13.76 -18.24 10.75
N ALA A 55 13.46 -19.49 10.37
CA ALA A 55 13.33 -19.90 8.98
C ALA A 55 12.23 -19.09 8.26
N ILE A 56 11.10 -18.85 8.93
CA ILE A 56 10.04 -17.95 8.42
C ILE A 56 10.56 -16.52 8.25
N ARG A 57 11.34 -15.99 9.19
CA ARG A 57 11.94 -14.64 9.05
C ARG A 57 12.90 -14.55 7.87
N VAL A 58 13.66 -15.59 7.58
CA VAL A 58 14.52 -15.65 6.37
C VAL A 58 13.66 -15.61 5.11
N ALA A 59 12.63 -16.45 5.06
CA ALA A 59 11.69 -16.48 3.95
C ALA A 59 10.96 -15.15 3.74
N ASP A 60 10.56 -14.47 4.82
CA ASP A 60 9.88 -13.17 4.77
C ASP A 60 10.76 -12.07 4.15
N ARG A 61 12.07 -12.08 4.44
CA ARG A 61 13.02 -11.15 3.81
C ARG A 61 13.09 -11.36 2.29
N ILE A 62 12.92 -12.58 1.82
CA ILE A 62 12.88 -12.90 0.39
C ILE A 62 11.53 -12.49 -0.20
N LEU A 63 10.44 -12.85 0.49
CA LEU A 63 9.07 -12.66 0.02
C LEU A 63 8.73 -11.18 -0.16
N PHE A 64 9.08 -10.34 0.82
CA PHE A 64 8.66 -8.94 0.88
C PHE A 64 9.73 -7.93 0.44
N ARG A 65 10.88 -8.40 -0.06
CA ARG A 65 11.99 -7.53 -0.46
C ARG A 65 11.56 -6.40 -1.41
N GLY A 66 11.86 -5.16 -1.07
CA GLY A 66 11.51 -3.96 -1.85
C GLY A 66 10.01 -3.64 -1.88
N LEU A 67 9.20 -4.26 -1.01
CA LEU A 67 7.76 -4.04 -0.93
C LEU A 67 7.32 -3.51 0.45
N LEU A 68 8.22 -3.44 1.44
CA LEU A 68 7.84 -3.02 2.80
C LEU A 68 7.44 -1.55 2.84
N PHE A 69 8.16 -0.70 2.12
CA PHE A 69 7.73 0.67 1.87
C PHE A 69 6.63 0.69 0.79
N SER A 70 5.49 1.29 1.12
CA SER A 70 4.39 1.50 0.17
C SER A 70 4.13 3.00 -0.02
N PRO A 71 4.28 3.51 -1.26
CA PRO A 71 3.78 4.83 -1.65
C PRO A 71 2.29 4.99 -1.38
N TYR A 72 1.50 3.95 -1.69
CA TYR A 72 0.04 3.96 -1.50
C TYR A 72 -0.32 4.15 -0.03
N ASP A 73 0.27 3.38 0.88
CA ASP A 73 0.03 3.52 2.31
C ASP A 73 0.42 4.90 2.85
N THR A 74 1.53 5.45 2.33
CA THR A 74 1.99 6.77 2.74
C THR A 74 0.97 7.84 2.36
N VAL A 75 0.42 7.78 1.14
CA VAL A 75 -0.64 8.69 0.69
C VAL A 75 -1.94 8.43 1.45
N HIS A 76 -2.32 7.18 1.66
CA HIS A 76 -3.52 6.81 2.39
C HIS A 76 -3.49 7.34 3.84
N LEU A 77 -2.35 7.21 4.52
CA LEU A 77 -2.14 7.74 5.87
C LEU A 77 -2.27 9.27 5.91
N ILE A 78 -1.73 9.97 4.91
CA ILE A 78 -1.89 11.43 4.78
C ILE A 78 -3.37 11.79 4.61
N LEU A 79 -4.12 11.07 3.77
CA LEU A 79 -5.55 11.32 3.59
C LEU A 79 -6.36 11.06 4.86
N GLU A 80 -6.04 10.00 5.59
CA GLU A 80 -6.69 9.69 6.86
C GLU A 80 -6.45 10.77 7.92
N THR A 81 -5.23 11.32 7.97
CA THR A 81 -4.86 12.32 8.98
C THR A 81 -5.34 13.72 8.60
N ASP A 82 -5.14 14.12 7.35
CA ASP A 82 -5.27 15.53 6.92
C ASP A 82 -6.61 15.78 6.19
N TYR A 83 -7.28 14.74 5.69
CA TYR A 83 -8.55 14.82 4.96
C TYR A 83 -9.62 13.86 5.51
N PRO A 84 -9.92 13.91 6.83
CA PRO A 84 -10.85 12.96 7.47
C PRO A 84 -12.28 13.04 6.93
N ALA A 85 -12.66 14.16 6.31
CA ALA A 85 -13.96 14.36 5.67
C ALA A 85 -14.17 13.47 4.43
N ILE A 86 -13.10 12.93 3.84
CA ILE A 86 -13.23 11.96 2.73
C ILE A 86 -13.70 10.62 3.31
N PRO A 87 -14.87 10.10 2.88
CA PRO A 87 -15.40 8.84 3.38
C PRO A 87 -14.44 7.67 3.15
N GLN A 88 -14.38 6.73 4.10
CA GLN A 88 -13.53 5.54 4.00
C GLN A 88 -13.80 4.74 2.72
N SER A 89 -15.07 4.64 2.29
CA SER A 89 -15.48 3.96 1.06
C SER A 89 -14.88 4.56 -0.22
N GLN A 90 -14.55 5.86 -0.20
CA GLN A 90 -13.95 6.56 -1.34
C GLN A 90 -12.43 6.76 -1.19
N ARG A 91 -11.91 6.69 0.05
CA ARG A 91 -10.51 7.00 0.37
C ARG A 91 -9.52 6.14 -0.40
N GLN A 92 -9.81 4.84 -0.59
CA GLN A 92 -8.97 3.95 -1.38
C GLN A 92 -8.84 4.42 -2.83
N ALA A 93 -9.95 4.80 -3.47
CA ALA A 93 -9.95 5.29 -4.85
C ALA A 93 -9.21 6.62 -4.98
N VAL A 94 -9.40 7.53 -4.02
CA VAL A 94 -8.69 8.82 -3.94
C VAL A 94 -7.18 8.59 -3.74
N ALA A 95 -6.80 7.73 -2.80
CA ALA A 95 -5.41 7.38 -2.51
C ALA A 95 -4.71 6.79 -3.73
N LEU A 96 -5.36 5.89 -4.46
CA LEU A 96 -4.84 5.32 -5.71
C LEU A 96 -4.53 6.39 -6.76
N LYS A 97 -5.44 7.36 -6.95
CA LYS A 97 -5.26 8.46 -7.92
C LYS A 97 -4.14 9.40 -7.48
N LEU A 98 -4.14 9.84 -6.22
CA LEU A 98 -3.11 10.72 -5.69
C LEU A 98 -1.73 10.07 -5.66
N THR A 99 -1.65 8.76 -5.41
CA THR A 99 -0.39 8.00 -5.50
C THR A 99 0.19 8.08 -6.91
N ARG A 100 -0.64 7.96 -7.96
CA ARG A 100 -0.19 8.12 -9.35
C ARG A 100 0.24 9.56 -9.65
N ILE A 101 -0.51 10.54 -9.17
CA ILE A 101 -0.17 11.97 -9.32
C ILE A 101 1.19 12.27 -8.65
N CYS A 102 1.45 11.67 -7.49
CA CYS A 102 2.69 11.83 -6.74
C CYS A 102 3.84 10.93 -7.22
N SER A 103 3.66 10.09 -8.25
CA SER A 103 4.69 9.18 -8.77
C SER A 103 6.06 9.85 -8.99
N PRO A 104 6.15 11.08 -9.56
CA PRO A 104 7.43 11.75 -9.76
C PRO A 104 8.20 12.04 -8.46
N ILE A 105 7.52 12.16 -7.32
CA ILE A 105 8.17 12.37 -6.00
C ILE A 105 8.81 11.06 -5.55
N PHE A 106 8.07 9.94 -5.68
CA PHE A 106 8.53 8.62 -5.27
C PHE A 106 9.69 8.12 -6.15
N GLU A 107 9.61 8.32 -7.46
CA GLU A 107 10.64 7.92 -8.43
C GLU A 107 11.99 8.64 -8.23
N ARG A 108 11.95 9.87 -7.71
CA ARG A 108 13.16 10.66 -7.40
C ARG A 108 13.71 10.40 -6.00
N THR A 109 13.02 9.58 -5.21
CA THR A 109 13.42 9.26 -3.84
C THR A 109 14.02 7.86 -3.80
N PRO A 110 15.19 7.66 -3.17
CA PRO A 110 15.78 6.33 -3.02
C PRO A 110 15.01 5.54 -1.94
N LEU A 111 13.84 5.03 -2.31
CA LEU A 111 12.98 4.24 -1.44
C LEU A 111 13.56 2.83 -1.25
N GLY A 112 13.60 2.40 0.01
CA GLY A 112 14.04 1.08 0.44
C GLY A 112 13.08 0.51 1.48
N ASP A 113 13.24 -0.76 1.82
CA ASP A 113 12.38 -1.46 2.78
C ASP A 113 12.39 -0.83 4.19
N ASP A 114 13.52 -0.24 4.57
CA ASP A 114 13.75 0.46 5.83
C ASP A 114 13.35 1.94 5.75
N PHE A 115 12.91 2.45 4.60
CA PHE A 115 12.74 3.89 4.38
C PHE A 115 11.80 4.54 5.38
N ALA A 116 10.72 3.85 5.79
CA ALA A 116 9.77 4.37 6.78
C ALA A 116 10.39 4.60 8.18
N GLN A 117 11.53 3.97 8.48
CA GLN A 117 12.27 4.11 9.74
C GLN A 117 13.30 5.24 9.68
N ARG A 118 13.59 5.75 8.49
CA ARG A 118 14.61 6.78 8.27
C ARG A 118 14.03 8.19 8.54
N PRO A 119 14.85 9.14 9.03
CA PRO A 119 14.43 10.54 9.21
C PRO A 119 13.82 11.18 7.95
N GLU A 120 14.33 10.81 6.77
CA GLU A 120 13.89 11.29 5.46
C GLU A 120 12.43 10.95 5.17
N PHE A 121 11.86 9.96 5.84
CA PHE A 121 10.42 9.67 5.74
C PHE A 121 9.55 10.85 6.19
N ARG A 122 10.00 11.60 7.21
CA ARG A 122 9.28 12.81 7.65
C ARG A 122 9.25 13.87 6.54
N LEU A 123 10.40 14.11 5.91
CA LEU A 123 10.54 15.06 4.80
C LEU A 123 9.70 14.65 3.58
N LEU A 124 9.67 13.35 3.27
CA LEU A 124 8.80 12.83 2.20
C LEU A 124 7.33 13.13 2.50
N LYS A 125 6.86 12.87 3.72
CA LYS A 125 5.47 13.15 4.11
C LYS A 125 5.14 14.64 4.03
N GLU A 126 6.00 15.52 4.50
CA GLU A 126 5.80 16.98 4.41
C GLU A 126 5.69 17.45 2.95
N ARG A 127 6.56 16.93 2.08
CA ARG A 127 6.50 17.20 0.64
C ARG A 127 5.21 16.70 0.02
N LEU A 128 4.82 15.46 0.31
CA LEU A 128 3.57 14.87 -0.20
C LEU A 128 2.36 15.69 0.26
N ARG A 129 2.28 16.07 1.53
CA ARG A 129 1.18 16.90 2.05
C ARG A 129 1.04 18.21 1.30
N ARG A 130 2.14 18.92 1.10
CA ARG A 130 2.14 20.19 0.37
C ARG A 130 1.68 20.01 -1.07
N ASP A 131 2.21 18.99 -1.75
CA ASP A 131 1.93 18.77 -3.17
C ASP A 131 0.50 18.24 -3.39
N ILE A 132 0.00 17.35 -2.49
CA ILE A 132 -1.41 16.90 -2.46
C ILE A 132 -2.36 18.06 -2.20
N ARG A 133 -2.07 18.91 -1.21
CA ARG A 133 -2.91 20.07 -0.89
C ARG A 133 -3.03 21.00 -2.08
N ARG A 134 -1.90 21.37 -2.69
CA ARG A 134 -1.88 22.20 -3.89
C ARG A 134 -2.72 21.58 -5.00
N TRP A 135 -2.54 20.29 -5.26
CA TRP A 135 -3.29 19.60 -6.32
C TRP A 135 -4.80 19.61 -6.06
N ILE A 136 -5.23 19.33 -4.82
CA ILE A 136 -6.64 19.35 -4.43
C ILE A 136 -7.23 20.76 -4.51
N ASP A 137 -6.50 21.79 -4.10
CA ASP A 137 -6.97 23.18 -4.17
C ASP A 137 -7.22 23.61 -5.63
N GLU A 138 -6.42 23.11 -6.57
CA GLU A 138 -6.52 23.42 -8.00
C GLU A 138 -7.55 22.55 -8.76
N ASN A 139 -7.75 21.29 -8.35
CA ASN A 139 -8.48 20.29 -9.14
C ASN A 139 -9.69 19.65 -8.41
N GLY A 140 -9.87 19.95 -7.12
CA GLY A 140 -10.77 19.23 -6.23
C GLY A 140 -10.25 17.84 -5.82
N VAL A 141 -11.00 17.12 -5.00
CA VAL A 141 -10.61 15.77 -4.54
C VAL A 141 -10.83 14.76 -5.68
N PRO A 142 -9.81 14.00 -6.11
CA PRO A 142 -9.89 13.21 -7.33
C PRO A 142 -10.82 12.01 -7.17
N GLY A 143 -11.89 11.97 -7.96
CA GLY A 143 -12.89 10.89 -7.89
C GLY A 143 -13.77 10.93 -6.66
N TYR A 144 -13.74 12.02 -5.89
CA TYR A 144 -14.70 12.24 -4.83
C TYR A 144 -16.08 12.51 -5.43
N GLN A 145 -17.06 11.75 -4.98
CA GLN A 145 -18.46 11.98 -5.27
C GLN A 145 -19.08 12.53 -3.98
N SER A 146 -19.52 13.80 -4.02
CA SER A 146 -20.29 14.36 -2.91
C SER A 146 -21.50 13.46 -2.67
N PRO A 147 -21.84 13.12 -1.41
CA PRO A 147 -23.15 12.55 -1.14
C PRO A 147 -24.18 13.53 -1.72
N GLU A 148 -25.03 13.07 -2.62
CA GLU A 148 -26.09 13.88 -3.21
C GLU A 148 -26.88 14.52 -2.06
N ARG A 149 -27.02 15.85 -2.05
CA ARG A 149 -28.06 16.46 -1.23
C ARG A 149 -29.38 15.95 -1.80
N PRO A 150 -30.27 15.33 -1.02
CA PRO A 150 -31.62 15.07 -1.51
C PRO A 150 -32.19 16.41 -1.98
N ALA A 151 -32.74 16.43 -3.21
CA ALA A 151 -33.35 17.61 -3.79
C ALA A 151 -34.33 18.22 -2.77
N PRO A 152 -34.35 19.55 -2.58
CA PRO A 152 -35.29 20.15 -1.66
C PRO A 152 -36.70 19.73 -2.09
N LEU A 153 -37.43 19.07 -1.18
CA LEU A 153 -38.82 18.72 -1.35
C LEU A 153 -39.54 19.99 -1.84
N ALA A 154 -39.98 19.97 -3.10
CA ALA A 154 -40.82 21.02 -3.64
C ALA A 154 -42.03 21.14 -2.71
N LYS A 155 -42.10 22.25 -1.96
CA LYS A 155 -43.26 22.56 -1.15
C LYS A 155 -44.42 22.74 -2.11
N HIS A 156 -45.25 21.72 -2.27
CA HIS A 156 -46.58 21.85 -2.84
C HIS A 156 -47.40 22.72 -1.87
N PHE A 157 -47.39 24.03 -2.08
CA PHE A 157 -48.45 24.89 -1.59
C PHE A 157 -49.65 24.69 -2.53
N LYS A 158 -50.73 24.10 -1.99
CA LYS A 158 -52.08 24.26 -2.51
C LYS A 158 -52.69 25.50 -1.90
#